data_AF-A0AA43L9F2-F1
#
_entry.id   AF-A0AA43L9F2-F1
#
_cell.length_a   1.000
_cell.length_b   1.000
_cell.length_c   1.000
_cell.angle_alpha   90.00
_cell.angle_beta   90.00
_cell.angle_gamma   90.00
#
_symmetry.space_group_name_H-M   'P 1'
#
loop_
_entity.id
_entity.type
_entity.pdbx_description
1 polymer ?
#
loop_
_entity_poly.entity_id
_entity_poly.type
_entity_poly.pdbx_seq_one_letter_code
_entity_poly.pdbx_strand_id
1 'polypeptide(L)'
;MKISDSAKVFIENIMKDNEGKILRISQTSSGCCDPNVNLALDDAKIEDHIQTINDIQVVIEPERVTILNNIILDLDEGNLVILNEGSSCC
;
A
#
# COMPACT_ATOMS: atom_id res chain seq x y z
N MET A 1 -5.12 -6.95 3.03
CA MET A 1 -3.72 -6.47 3.08
C MET A 1 -3.27 -6.55 4.51
N LYS A 2 -1.99 -6.82 4.73
CA LYS A 2 -1.34 -6.66 6.04
C LYS A 2 -0.16 -5.70 5.87
N ILE A 3 0.16 -4.95 6.91
CA ILE A 3 1.34 -4.08 6.94
C ILE A 3 2.21 -4.60 8.10
N SER A 4 3.47 -4.91 7.84
CA SER A 4 4.40 -5.31 8.89
C SER A 4 4.64 -4.16 9.87
N ASP A 5 5.09 -4.47 11.08
CA ASP A 5 5.36 -3.43 12.10
C ASP A 5 6.47 -2.46 11.64
N SER A 6 7.48 -2.97 10.93
CA SER A 6 8.57 -2.15 10.35
C SER A 6 8.05 -1.20 9.28
N ALA A 7 7.22 -1.69 8.35
CA ALA A 7 6.59 -0.86 7.33
C ALA A 7 5.64 0.17 7.94
N LYS A 8 4.87 -0.20 8.99
CA LYS A 8 3.99 0.72 9.70
C LYS A 8 4.76 1.91 10.25
N VAL A 9 5.83 1.67 11.02
CA VAL A 9 6.65 2.73 11.61
C VAL A 9 7.25 3.63 10.53
N PHE A 10 7.73 3.04 9.43
CA PHE A 10 8.28 3.78 8.30
C PHE A 10 7.23 4.69 7.64
N ILE A 11 6.04 4.17 7.37
CA ILE A 11 4.93 4.93 6.77
C ILE A 11 4.49 6.05 7.71
N GLU A 12 4.35 5.79 9.02
CA GLU A 12 3.98 6.83 9.99
C GLU A 12 4.99 7.97 10.03
N ASN A 13 6.29 7.67 9.96
CA ASN A 13 7.33 8.68 9.91
C ASN A 13 7.24 9.52 8.63
N ILE A 14 7.08 8.86 7.48
CA ILE A 14 6.90 9.56 6.19
C ILE A 14 5.66 10.44 6.21
N MET A 15 4.53 9.97 6.75
CA MET A 15 3.30 10.77 6.84
C MET A 15 3.46 11.98 7.76
N LYS A 16 4.18 11.82 8.88
CA LYS A 16 4.51 12.95 9.77
C LYS A 16 5.37 14.00 9.07
N ASP A 17 6.33 13.55 8.27
CA ASP A 17 7.20 14.44 7.49
C ASP A 17 6.47 15.11 6.32
N ASN A 18 5.35 14.52 5.88
CA ASN A 18 4.53 14.98 4.76
C ASN A 18 3.10 15.31 5.22
N GLU A 19 2.96 16.30 6.12
CA GLU A 19 1.66 16.75 6.62
C GLU A 19 0.66 17.01 5.48
N GLY A 20 -0.51 16.38 5.58
CA GLY A 20 -1.60 16.51 4.59
C GLY A 20 -1.55 15.51 3.42
N LYS A 21 -0.47 14.71 3.29
CA LYS A 21 -0.42 13.61 2.33
C LYS A 21 -1.05 12.34 2.89
N ILE A 22 -1.53 11.50 1.98
CA ILE A 22 -2.10 10.18 2.27
C ILE A 22 -1.45 9.12 1.38
N LEU A 23 -1.29 7.91 1.91
CA LEU A 23 -0.78 6.77 1.13
C LEU A 23 -1.87 6.30 0.17
N ARG A 24 -1.63 6.44 -1.14
CA ARG A 24 -2.50 5.94 -2.20
C ARG A 24 -1.92 4.66 -2.77
N ILE A 25 -2.78 3.64 -2.87
CA ILE A 25 -2.45 2.36 -3.49
C ILE A 25 -3.20 2.30 -4.83
N SER A 26 -2.45 2.31 -5.93
CA SER A 26 -3.00 2.18 -7.28
C SER A 26 -2.51 0.90 -7.94
N GLN A 27 -3.28 0.33 -8.87
CA GLN A 27 -2.78 -0.78 -9.67
C GLN A 27 -2.06 -0.23 -10.90
N THR A 28 -0.88 -0.75 -11.22
CA THR A 28 -0.25 -0.53 -12.51
C THR A 28 -0.75 -1.59 -13.49
N SER A 29 -0.78 -1.28 -14.78
CA SER A 29 -1.16 -2.24 -15.81
C SER A 29 0.09 -2.81 -16.47
N SER A 30 0.93 -3.58 -15.76
CA SER A 30 2.16 -4.12 -16.33
C SER A 30 2.74 -5.32 -15.57
N GLY A 31 2.39 -6.54 -15.97
CA GLY A 31 3.24 -7.71 -15.73
C GLY A 31 2.49 -8.99 -15.36
N CYS A 32 2.91 -10.10 -15.98
CA CYS A 32 2.44 -11.46 -15.74
C CYS A 32 2.77 -11.98 -14.33
N CYS A 33 3.66 -11.31 -13.58
CA CYS A 33 4.30 -11.94 -12.42
C CYS A 33 4.54 -11.11 -11.15
N ASP A 34 4.03 -9.89 -11.05
CA ASP A 34 4.10 -9.12 -9.81
C ASP A 34 2.71 -8.68 -9.39
N PRO A 35 2.42 -8.57 -8.08
CA PRO A 35 1.25 -7.83 -7.64
C PRO A 35 1.41 -6.42 -8.22
N ASN A 36 0.58 -6.13 -9.21
CA ASN A 36 0.70 -4.97 -10.08
C ASN A 36 0.26 -3.71 -9.31
N VAL A 37 0.86 -3.40 -8.17
CA VAL A 37 0.43 -2.31 -7.29
C VAL A 37 1.56 -1.31 -7.10
N ASN A 38 1.19 -0.05 -7.08
CA ASN A 38 2.06 1.09 -6.89
C ASN A 38 1.62 1.85 -5.64
N LEU A 39 2.60 2.31 -4.88
CA LEU A 39 2.43 3.09 -3.66
C LEU A 39 2.87 4.52 -3.96
N ALA A 40 2.03 5.49 -3.60
CA ALA A 40 2.36 6.91 -3.77
C ALA A 40 1.85 7.72 -2.59
N LEU A 41 2.54 8.80 -2.27
CA LEU A 41 2.03 9.86 -1.40
C LEU A 41 1.32 10.89 -2.27
N ASP A 42 0.05 11.12 -2.00
CA ASP A 42 -0.76 12.10 -2.75
C ASP A 42 -1.59 12.94 -1.79
N ASP A 43 -2.17 14.03 -2.28
CA ASP A 43 -3.16 14.79 -1.51
C ASP A 43 -4.46 13.98 -1.37
N ALA A 44 -5.07 14.04 -0.19
CA ALA A 44 -6.38 13.45 0.05
C ALA A 44 -7.45 14.23 -0.72
N LYS A 45 -8.28 13.52 -1.49
CA LYS A 45 -9.36 14.07 -2.31
C LYS A 45 -10.70 13.77 -1.65
N ILE A 46 -11.69 14.62 -1.91
CA ILE A 46 -13.05 14.50 -1.33
C ILE A 46 -13.72 13.18 -1.72
N GLU A 47 -13.41 12.68 -2.92
CA GLU A 47 -13.93 11.43 -3.48
C GLU A 47 -13.10 10.19 -3.13
N ASP A 48 -12.04 10.34 -2.32
CA ASP A 48 -11.20 9.21 -1.96
C ASP A 48 -11.91 8.23 -1.03
N HIS A 49 -11.81 6.95 -1.39
CA HIS A 49 -12.20 5.86 -0.53
C HIS A 49 -11.05 5.52 0.43
N ILE A 50 -11.08 6.15 1.59
CA ILE A 50 -10.11 5.91 2.66
C ILE A 50 -10.48 4.63 3.41
N GLN A 51 -9.49 3.75 3.55
CA GLN A 51 -9.56 2.57 4.41
C GLN A 51 -8.49 2.63 5.47
N THR A 52 -8.80 2.05 6.63
CA THR A 52 -7.84 1.92 7.72
C THR A 52 -7.33 0.49 7.77
N ILE A 53 -6.01 0.31 7.60
CA ILE A 53 -5.33 -0.99 7.64
C ILE A 53 -4.20 -0.87 8.65
N ASN A 54 -4.22 -1.68 9.71
CA ASN A 54 -3.24 -1.64 10.79
C ASN A 54 -3.05 -0.21 11.38
N ASP A 55 -4.15 0.53 11.54
CA ASP A 55 -4.23 1.94 11.97
C ASP A 55 -3.67 2.98 10.98
N ILE A 56 -3.23 2.56 9.80
CA ILE A 56 -2.78 3.46 8.73
C ILE A 56 -3.95 3.77 7.80
N GLN A 57 -4.16 5.06 7.53
CA GLN A 57 -5.12 5.52 6.52
C GLN A 57 -4.50 5.40 5.13
N VAL A 58 -5.18 4.66 4.27
CA VAL A 58 -4.78 4.44 2.88
C VAL A 58 -5.94 4.70 1.95
N VAL A 59 -5.66 5.24 0.77
CA VAL A 59 -6.66 5.37 -0.29
C VAL A 59 -6.57 4.16 -1.21
N ILE A 60 -7.70 3.47 -1.35
CA ILE A 60 -7.83 2.27 -2.19
C ILE A 60 -9.13 2.37 -2.98
N GLU A 61 -9.08 2.12 -4.28
CA GLU A 61 -10.29 1.99 -5.11
C GLU A 61 -11.15 0.80 -4.66
N PRO A 62 -12.48 0.96 -4.44
CA PRO A 62 -13.34 -0.09 -3.87
C PRO A 62 -13.33 -1.41 -4.65
N GLU A 63 -13.18 -1.34 -5.97
CA GLU A 63 -13.10 -2.50 -6.85
C GLU A 63 -11.80 -3.32 -6.69
N ARG A 64 -10.77 -2.77 -6.02
CA ARG A 64 -9.44 -3.37 -5.88
C ARG A 64 -9.12 -3.90 -4.50
N VAL A 65 -10.02 -3.71 -3.53
CA VAL A 65 -9.84 -4.16 -2.13
C VAL A 65 -9.55 -5.65 -2.04
N THR A 66 -10.22 -6.46 -2.87
CA THR A 66 -10.06 -7.91 -2.89
C THR A 66 -8.64 -8.34 -3.29
N ILE A 67 -7.99 -7.64 -4.22
CA ILE A 67 -6.63 -7.97 -4.69
C ILE A 67 -5.61 -7.72 -3.58
N LEU A 68 -5.86 -6.71 -2.75
CA LEU A 68 -4.98 -6.35 -1.66
C LEU A 68 -5.07 -7.34 -0.48
N ASN A 69 -6.08 -8.22 -0.42
CA ASN A 69 -6.23 -9.18 0.68
C ASN A 69 -5.05 -10.13 0.83
N ASN A 70 -4.40 -10.49 -0.28
CA ASN A 70 -3.27 -11.42 -0.30
C ASN A 70 -1.90 -10.73 -0.29
N ILE A 71 -1.87 -9.42 -0.08
CA ILE A 71 -0.64 -8.62 -0.12
C ILE A 71 -0.21 -8.25 1.30
N ILE A 72 1.07 -8.38 1.57
CA ILE A 72 1.78 -7.88 2.75
C ILE A 72 2.70 -6.75 2.29
N LEU A 73 2.55 -5.58 2.92
CA LEU A 73 3.51 -4.49 2.79
C LEU A 73 4.56 -4.65 3.88
N ASP A 74 5.82 -4.75 3.47
CA ASP A 74 6.96 -4.87 4.37
C ASP A 74 8.02 -3.81 4.06
N LEU A 75 9.04 -3.73 4.92
CA LEU A 75 10.17 -2.83 4.79
C LEU A 75 11.44 -3.67 4.63
N ASP A 76 12.11 -3.51 3.50
CA ASP A 76 13.37 -4.17 3.19
C ASP A 76 14.44 -3.12 2.86
N GLU A 77 15.56 -3.16 3.58
CA GLU A 77 16.68 -2.22 3.42
C GLU A 77 16.27 -0.72 3.37
N GLY A 78 15.20 -0.35 4.08
CA GLY A 78 14.67 1.02 4.12
C GLY A 78 13.75 1.39 2.96
N ASN A 79 13.37 0.43 2.12
CA ASN A 79 12.42 0.59 1.03
C ASN A 79 11.16 -0.23 1.31
N LEU A 80 10.00 0.32 0.93
CA LEU A 80 8.75 -0.43 1.02
C LEU A 80 8.71 -1.50 -0.08
N VAL A 81 8.47 -2.73 0.33
CA VAL A 81 8.38 -3.90 -0.56
C VAL A 81 7.03 -4.58 -0.40
N ILE A 82 6.56 -5.18 -1.49
CA ILE A 82 5.24 -5.79 -1.57
C ILE A 82 5.44 -7.29 -1.70
N LEU A 83 5.03 -8.02 -0.66
CA LEU A 83 5.08 -9.48 -0.62
C LEU A 83 3.67 -10.01 -0.91
N ASN A 84 3.57 -11.09 -1.68
CA ASN A 84 2.28 -11.69 -2.02
C ASN A 84 2.20 -13.09 -1.38
N GLU A 85 1.23 -13.30 -0.48
CA GLU A 85 0.92 -14.60 0.10
C GLU A 85 0.24 -15.47 -0.97
N GLY A 86 1.03 -16.06 -1.87
CA GLY A 86 0.56 -17.08 -2.81
C GLY A 86 1.06 -17.00 -4.26
N SER A 87 1.92 -16.05 -4.63
CA SER A 87 2.50 -16.05 -5.98
C SER A 87 3.69 -17.02 -6.07
N SER A 88 3.42 -18.26 -6.44
CA SER A 88 4.40 -19.03 -7.22
C SER A 88 4.39 -18.48 -8.65
N CYS A 89 5.11 -17.39 -8.89
CA CYS A 89 5.58 -17.18 -10.26
C CYS A 89 6.66 -18.22 -10.52
N CYS A 90 6.49 -18.94 -11.62
CA CYS A 90 7.14 -20.19 -12.01
C CYS A 90 8.60 -20.37 -11.59
#